data_AF-A0AAP5Z1Y8-F1
#
_entry.id   AF-A0AAP5Z1Y8-F1
#
_cell.length_a   1.000
_cell.length_b   1.000
_cell.length_c   1.000
_cell.angle_alpha   90.00
_cell.angle_beta   90.00
_cell.angle_gamma   90.00
#
_symmetry.space_group_name_H-M   'P 1'
#
loop_
_entity.id
_entity.type
_entity.pdbx_description
1 polymer ?
#
loop_
_entity_poly.entity_id
_entity_poly.type
_entity_poly.pdbx_seq_one_letter_code
_entity_poly.pdbx_strand_id
1 'polypeptide(L)'
;AVTMTETANPDGSFTYQATAGGDAVYTLIVNADGSYNFTLEGPIDHANGSDELTLNFPIIATDFDGDTSSTVIPVTIVDDQPTITNVDAIMVDEDDLSGVGSSQDGVVSIDGQFTTTEGSDRVVSYQLDSSTDPVTGLTSHGEAIVLVETANADGSFTYSATADGNPVFTLVVNVDGSYNFT
;
A
#
# COMPACT_ATOMS: atom_id res chain seq x y z
N ALA A 1 -10.20 14.01 -6.07
CA ALA A 1 -10.30 15.21 -5.23
C ALA A 1 -11.53 15.06 -4.34
N VAL A 2 -11.39 15.29 -3.04
CA VAL A 2 -12.50 15.25 -2.09
C VAL A 2 -13.38 16.48 -2.30
N THR A 3 -14.70 16.30 -2.36
CA THR A 3 -15.69 17.38 -2.44
C THR A 3 -16.49 17.37 -1.15
N MET A 4 -16.64 18.53 -0.51
CA MET A 4 -17.44 18.68 0.69
C MET A 4 -18.74 19.41 0.39
N THR A 5 -19.85 18.89 0.91
CA THR A 5 -21.18 19.49 0.81
C THR A 5 -21.71 19.81 2.20
N GLU A 6 -22.15 21.05 2.40
CA GLU A 6 -22.86 21.48 3.62
C GLU A 6 -24.37 21.35 3.39
N THR A 7 -25.09 20.83 4.39
CA THR A 7 -26.54 20.77 4.44
C THR A 7 -27.04 21.32 5.77
N ALA A 8 -27.86 22.38 5.72
CA ALA A 8 -28.59 22.86 6.89
C ALA A 8 -29.81 21.97 7.16
N ASN A 9 -29.95 21.51 8.39
CA ASN A 9 -31.03 20.61 8.79
C ASN A 9 -32.18 21.39 9.48
N PRO A 10 -33.42 20.88 9.46
CA PRO A 10 -34.58 21.54 10.09
C PRO A 10 -34.48 21.71 11.62
N ASP A 11 -33.62 20.93 12.28
CA ASP A 11 -33.35 21.01 13.73
C ASP A 11 -32.28 22.05 14.10
N GLY A 12 -31.76 22.79 13.11
CA GLY A 12 -30.72 23.80 13.29
C GLY A 12 -29.30 23.24 13.30
N SER A 13 -29.12 21.93 13.13
CA SER A 13 -27.79 21.34 12.91
C SER A 13 -27.32 21.53 11.46
N PHE A 14 -26.01 21.38 11.25
CA PHE A 14 -25.39 21.34 9.93
C PHE A 14 -24.68 20.00 9.73
N THR A 15 -24.87 19.41 8.56
CA THR A 15 -24.17 18.20 8.11
C THR A 15 -23.16 18.57 7.02
N TYR A 16 -21.91 18.19 7.23
CA TYR A 16 -20.82 18.33 6.28
C TYR A 16 -20.42 16.94 5.79
N GLN A 17 -20.74 16.62 4.54
CA GLN A 17 -20.40 15.33 3.94
C GLN A 17 -19.29 15.51 2.92
N ALA A 18 -18.20 14.76 3.09
CA ALA A 18 -17.11 14.67 2.15
C ALA A 18 -17.23 13.42 1.28
N THR A 19 -17.08 13.57 -0.04
CA THR A 19 -17.09 12.46 -0.98
C THR A 19 -15.89 12.48 -1.92
N ALA A 20 -15.42 11.31 -2.32
CA ALA A 20 -14.37 11.12 -3.32
C ALA A 20 -14.84 10.05 -4.32
N GLY A 21 -14.82 10.36 -5.62
CA GLY A 21 -15.28 9.41 -6.65
C GLY A 21 -16.77 9.05 -6.59
N GLY A 22 -17.55 9.70 -5.72
CA GLY A 22 -18.95 9.36 -5.45
C GLY A 22 -19.16 8.58 -4.14
N ASP A 23 -18.09 8.11 -3.53
CA ASP A 23 -18.12 7.39 -2.24
C ASP A 23 -17.95 8.37 -1.07
N ALA A 24 -18.63 8.09 0.04
CA ALA A 24 -18.50 8.87 1.27
C ALA A 24 -17.14 8.63 1.93
N VAL A 25 -16.48 9.72 2.34
CA VAL A 25 -15.17 9.69 2.99
C VAL A 25 -15.32 9.99 4.48
N TYR A 26 -16.06 11.05 4.83
CA TYR A 26 -16.43 11.34 6.21
C TYR A 26 -17.69 12.20 6.29
N THR A 27 -18.30 12.18 7.47
CA THR A 27 -19.41 13.06 7.83
C THR A 27 -19.11 13.77 9.15
N LEU A 28 -19.23 15.10 9.17
CA LEU A 28 -19.23 15.91 10.39
C LEU A 28 -20.62 16.52 10.60
N ILE A 29 -21.21 16.29 11.76
CA ILE A 29 -22.46 16.91 12.20
C ILE A 29 -22.13 17.90 13.30
N VAL A 30 -22.61 19.14 13.16
CA VAL A 30 -22.51 20.19 14.19
C VAL A 30 -23.93 20.58 14.60
N ASN A 31 -24.26 20.35 15.87
CA ASN A 31 -25.57 20.61 16.43
C ASN A 31 -25.69 22.06 16.92
N ALA A 32 -26.93 22.56 16.98
CA ALA A 32 -27.22 23.91 17.46
C ALA A 32 -26.81 24.16 18.93
N ASP A 33 -26.66 23.10 19.74
CA ASP A 33 -26.17 23.18 21.12
C ASP A 33 -24.63 23.22 21.23
N GLY A 34 -23.93 23.19 20.09
CA GLY A 34 -22.48 23.21 20.01
C GLY A 34 -21.81 21.83 20.11
N SER A 35 -22.58 20.76 20.32
CA SER A 35 -22.04 19.40 20.21
C SER A 35 -21.76 19.03 18.76
N TYR A 36 -20.76 18.18 18.53
CA TYR A 36 -20.40 17.73 17.19
C TYR A 36 -19.99 16.27 17.18
N ASN A 37 -20.19 15.61 16.04
CA ASN A 37 -19.80 14.23 15.81
C ASN A 37 -19.13 14.09 14.45
N PHE A 38 -17.93 13.50 14.45
CA PHE A 38 -17.20 13.14 13.23
C PHE A 38 -17.24 11.63 13.04
N THR A 39 -17.56 11.18 11.82
CA THR A 39 -17.54 9.78 11.41
C THR A 39 -16.64 9.65 10.19
N LEU A 40 -15.58 8.85 10.28
CA LEU A 40 -14.79 8.42 9.13
C LEU A 40 -15.52 7.25 8.45
N GLU A 41 -15.79 7.39 7.16
CA GLU A 41 -16.62 6.47 6.38
C GLU A 41 -15.84 5.77 5.26
N GLY A 42 -14.70 6.33 4.87
CA GLY A 42 -13.77 5.77 3.90
C GLY A 42 -12.32 6.13 4.23
N PRO A 43 -11.35 5.47 3.58
CA PRO A 43 -9.94 5.76 3.76
C PRO A 43 -9.59 7.16 3.25
N ILE A 44 -8.54 7.74 3.81
CA ILE A 44 -7.94 9.00 3.33
C ILE A 44 -6.46 8.73 3.12
N ASP A 45 -5.94 9.09 1.95
CA ASP A 45 -4.53 8.93 1.64
C ASP A 45 -3.67 9.86 2.50
N HIS A 46 -2.59 9.30 3.08
CA HIS A 46 -1.59 10.04 3.82
C HIS A 46 -0.40 10.43 2.92
N ALA A 47 0.41 11.36 3.40
CA ALA A 47 1.72 11.60 2.76
C ALA A 47 2.61 10.37 2.98
N ASN A 48 3.44 10.01 1.98
CA ASN A 48 4.33 8.85 2.08
C ASN A 48 5.17 8.89 3.38
N GLY A 49 5.09 7.84 4.19
CA GLY A 49 5.79 7.70 5.48
C GLY A 49 5.21 8.55 6.62
N SER A 50 3.98 9.05 6.50
CA SER A 50 3.26 9.80 7.54
C SER A 50 2.17 8.94 8.17
N ASP A 51 2.23 8.78 9.50
CA ASP A 51 1.25 7.97 10.23
C ASP A 51 0.05 8.80 10.73
N GLU A 52 0.01 10.12 10.46
CA GLU A 52 -1.07 11.00 10.90
C GLU A 52 -1.46 12.05 9.84
N LEU A 53 -2.75 12.37 9.78
CA LEU A 53 -3.32 13.47 8.99
C LEU A 53 -4.34 14.22 9.84
N THR A 54 -4.12 15.52 10.07
CA THR A 54 -5.06 16.37 10.79
C THR A 54 -5.93 17.19 9.84
N LEU A 55 -7.25 16.99 9.92
CA LEU A 55 -8.27 17.82 9.29
C LEU A 55 -8.71 18.91 10.27
N ASN A 56 -8.69 20.16 9.82
CA ASN A 56 -9.10 21.32 10.61
C ASN A 56 -10.43 21.86 10.10
N PHE A 57 -11.47 21.78 10.92
CA PHE A 57 -12.80 22.30 10.59
C PHE A 57 -13.03 23.64 11.30
N PRO A 58 -12.94 24.78 10.59
CA PRO A 58 -13.25 26.08 11.17
C PRO A 58 -14.76 26.19 11.41
N ILE A 59 -15.16 26.59 12.62
CA ILE A 59 -16.55 26.79 13.03
C ILE A 59 -16.72 28.24 13.48
N ILE A 60 -17.88 28.81 13.13
CA ILE A 60 -18.30 30.14 13.56
C ILE A 60 -19.61 29.99 14.34
N ALA A 61 -19.66 30.54 15.54
CA ALA A 61 -20.87 30.73 16.32
C ALA A 61 -21.33 32.18 16.16
N THR A 62 -22.64 32.38 16.00
CA THR A 62 -23.29 33.69 15.90
C THR A 62 -24.43 33.73 16.91
N ASP A 63 -24.48 34.76 17.76
CA ASP A 63 -25.56 34.90 18.73
C ASP A 63 -26.81 35.62 18.14
N PHE A 64 -27.76 35.98 18.99
CA PHE A 64 -29.05 36.52 18.54
C PHE A 64 -28.97 37.93 17.96
N ASP A 65 -28.05 38.78 18.42
CA ASP A 65 -27.88 40.14 17.91
C ASP A 65 -26.77 40.26 16.85
N GLY A 66 -26.07 39.17 16.58
CA GLY A 66 -25.18 38.98 15.43
C GLY A 66 -23.71 39.01 15.78
N ASP A 67 -23.35 39.01 17.06
CA ASP A 67 -21.97 38.87 17.49
C ASP A 67 -21.45 37.47 17.12
N THR A 68 -20.20 37.42 16.65
CA THR A 68 -19.58 36.19 16.15
C THR A 68 -18.34 35.81 16.94
N SER A 69 -18.12 34.50 17.07
CA SER A 69 -16.91 33.90 17.60
C SER A 69 -16.51 32.71 16.73
N SER A 70 -15.21 32.48 16.55
CA SER A 70 -14.71 31.40 15.70
C SER A 70 -13.71 30.51 16.42
N THR A 71 -13.74 29.22 16.14
CA THR A 71 -12.76 28.24 16.61
C THR A 71 -12.50 27.17 15.55
N VAL A 72 -11.60 26.23 15.82
CA VAL A 72 -11.28 25.11 14.95
C VAL A 72 -11.51 23.80 15.70
N ILE A 73 -12.16 22.83 15.05
CA ILE A 73 -12.22 21.45 15.49
C ILE A 73 -11.11 20.67 14.76
N PRO A 74 -10.02 20.25 15.44
CA PRO A 74 -9.03 19.38 14.86
C PRO A 74 -9.49 17.91 14.94
N VAL A 75 -9.40 17.20 13.82
CA VAL A 75 -9.63 15.75 13.74
C VAL A 75 -8.37 15.11 13.18
N THR A 76 -7.67 14.32 14.00
CA THR A 76 -6.49 13.56 13.56
C THR A 76 -6.92 12.15 13.16
N ILE A 77 -6.59 11.78 11.93
CA ILE A 77 -6.75 10.45 11.37
C ILE A 77 -5.38 9.78 11.43
N VAL A 78 -5.30 8.67 12.15
CA VAL A 78 -4.08 7.87 12.27
C VAL A 78 -4.08 6.83 11.15
N ASP A 79 -2.94 6.73 10.47
CA ASP A 79 -2.60 5.73 9.47
C ASP A 79 -1.49 4.83 10.01
N ASP A 80 -1.36 3.65 9.42
CA ASP A 80 -0.33 2.68 9.73
C ASP A 80 0.40 2.24 8.46
N GLN A 81 1.72 2.13 8.53
CA GLN A 81 2.51 1.67 7.40
C GLN A 81 2.29 0.17 7.15
N PRO A 82 2.23 -0.27 5.88
CA PRO A 82 2.09 -1.68 5.57
C PRO A 82 3.29 -2.47 6.09
N THR A 83 3.03 -3.65 6.64
CA THR A 83 4.07 -4.54 7.17
C THR A 83 3.98 -5.92 6.54
N ILE A 84 5.10 -6.43 6.01
CA ILE A 84 5.22 -7.84 5.61
C ILE A 84 5.41 -8.68 6.87
N THR A 85 4.45 -9.55 7.17
CA THR A 85 4.41 -10.34 8.41
C THR A 85 4.83 -11.79 8.22
N ASN A 86 4.72 -12.34 7.02
CA ASN A 86 5.19 -13.68 6.71
C ASN A 86 5.73 -13.80 5.28
N VAL A 87 6.79 -14.60 5.14
CA VAL A 87 7.34 -15.10 3.89
C VAL A 87 7.66 -16.56 4.11
N ASP A 88 7.02 -17.45 3.36
CA ASP A 88 7.34 -18.88 3.46
C ASP A 88 8.71 -19.14 2.84
N ALA A 89 9.56 -19.87 3.56
CA ALA A 89 10.84 -20.30 3.05
C ALA A 89 10.62 -21.33 1.92
N ILE A 90 11.24 -21.08 0.78
CA ILE A 90 11.16 -21.92 -0.41
C ILE A 90 12.53 -22.54 -0.71
N MET A 91 12.53 -23.74 -1.30
CA MET A 91 13.73 -24.48 -1.65
C MET A 91 13.54 -25.14 -3.02
N VAL A 92 14.56 -25.01 -3.86
CA VAL A 92 14.75 -25.77 -5.10
C VAL A 92 16.13 -26.41 -5.04
N ASP A 93 16.31 -27.56 -5.68
CA ASP A 93 17.61 -28.22 -5.77
C ASP A 93 18.16 -28.11 -7.20
N GLU A 94 19.44 -27.79 -7.32
CA GLU A 94 20.12 -27.76 -8.63
C GLU A 94 20.24 -29.17 -9.21
N ASP A 95 20.26 -30.21 -8.37
CA ASP A 95 20.34 -31.59 -8.82
C ASP A 95 19.03 -32.10 -9.48
N ASP A 96 17.97 -31.29 -9.41
CA ASP A 96 16.71 -31.49 -10.10
C ASP A 96 16.64 -30.80 -11.47
N LEU A 97 17.66 -30.02 -11.85
CA LEU A 97 17.71 -29.36 -13.15
C LEU A 97 17.76 -30.39 -14.29
N SER A 98 16.78 -30.31 -15.19
CA SER A 98 16.68 -31.23 -16.33
C SER A 98 17.92 -31.22 -17.22
N GLY A 99 18.46 -32.40 -17.52
CA GLY A 99 19.61 -32.59 -18.41
C GLY A 99 20.97 -32.29 -17.79
N VAL A 100 21.03 -31.76 -16.56
CA VAL A 100 22.27 -31.40 -15.85
C VAL A 100 22.36 -32.05 -14.48
N GLY A 101 21.27 -32.01 -13.71
CA GLY A 101 21.19 -32.50 -12.34
C GLY A 101 21.24 -34.02 -12.22
N SER A 102 21.62 -34.52 -11.04
CA SER A 102 21.76 -35.95 -10.78
C SER A 102 20.45 -36.67 -10.45
N SER A 103 19.45 -35.99 -9.89
CA SER A 103 18.17 -36.59 -9.48
C SER A 103 17.07 -36.35 -10.52
N GLN A 104 16.82 -35.07 -10.85
CA GLN A 104 15.85 -34.64 -11.86
C GLN A 104 14.41 -35.10 -11.57
N ASP A 105 14.05 -35.25 -10.29
CA ASP A 105 12.74 -35.73 -9.86
C ASP A 105 11.99 -34.77 -8.90
N GLY A 106 12.65 -33.71 -8.43
CA GLY A 106 12.06 -32.64 -7.64
C GLY A 106 11.63 -31.40 -8.45
N VAL A 107 11.38 -30.33 -7.71
CA VAL A 107 10.82 -29.07 -8.25
C VAL A 107 11.92 -28.03 -8.43
N VAL A 108 11.94 -27.41 -9.61
CA VAL A 108 12.87 -26.32 -9.96
C VAL A 108 12.19 -24.95 -10.01
N SER A 109 10.88 -24.93 -9.75
CA SER A 109 10.06 -23.72 -9.71
C SER A 109 9.17 -23.74 -8.48
N ILE A 110 8.92 -22.56 -7.92
CA ILE A 110 8.11 -22.42 -6.72
C ILE A 110 7.27 -21.14 -6.77
N ASP A 111 6.03 -21.27 -6.34
CA ASP A 111 5.12 -20.16 -6.14
C ASP A 111 5.04 -19.81 -4.66
N GLY A 112 4.92 -18.53 -4.35
CA GLY A 112 4.74 -18.06 -2.99
C GLY A 112 3.90 -16.80 -2.93
N GLN A 113 3.66 -16.33 -1.70
CA GLN A 113 2.80 -15.18 -1.43
C GLN A 113 3.35 -14.40 -0.24
N PHE A 114 3.50 -13.09 -0.41
CA PHE A 114 3.71 -12.20 0.73
C PHE A 114 2.43 -12.08 1.54
N THR A 115 2.53 -12.26 2.87
CA THR A 115 1.43 -11.89 3.77
C THR A 115 1.70 -10.51 4.33
N THR A 116 0.81 -9.57 4.05
CA THR A 116 0.89 -8.19 4.56
C THR A 116 -0.26 -7.87 5.47
N THR A 117 0.02 -7.10 6.50
CA THR A 117 -1.00 -6.28 7.15
C THR A 117 -1.09 -5.00 6.33
N GLU A 118 -2.18 -4.84 5.60
CA GLU A 118 -2.51 -3.57 4.94
C GLU A 118 -2.78 -2.52 6.01
N GLY A 119 -2.25 -1.32 5.80
CA GLY A 119 -2.59 -0.16 6.60
C GLY A 119 -3.91 0.48 6.19
N SER A 120 -4.08 1.78 6.39
CA SER A 120 -5.33 2.48 6.04
C SER A 120 -5.53 2.65 4.51
N ASP A 121 -4.45 2.64 3.74
CA ASP A 121 -4.41 3.01 2.31
C ASP A 121 -4.05 1.85 1.35
N ARG A 122 -3.93 0.62 1.89
CA ARG A 122 -3.67 -0.64 1.16
C ARG A 122 -2.29 -0.74 0.51
N VAL A 123 -1.80 -1.96 0.29
CA VAL A 123 -0.55 -2.18 -0.44
C VAL A 123 -0.81 -2.04 -1.94
N VAL A 124 -0.01 -1.20 -2.61
CA VAL A 124 -0.16 -0.92 -4.05
C VAL A 124 0.85 -1.65 -4.95
N SER A 125 1.96 -2.13 -4.40
CA SER A 125 3.00 -2.84 -5.17
C SER A 125 3.91 -3.66 -4.27
N TYR A 126 4.48 -4.74 -4.83
CA TYR A 126 5.54 -5.53 -4.22
C TYR A 126 6.76 -5.53 -5.14
N GLN A 127 7.95 -5.27 -4.56
CA GLN A 127 9.22 -5.18 -5.26
C GLN A 127 10.34 -5.71 -4.35
N LEU A 128 11.41 -6.25 -4.92
CA LEU A 128 12.63 -6.53 -4.17
C LEU A 128 13.25 -5.21 -3.71
N ASP A 129 13.74 -5.20 -2.46
CA ASP A 129 14.53 -4.08 -1.98
C ASP A 129 15.90 -4.07 -2.69
N SER A 130 16.12 -3.05 -3.52
CA SER A 130 17.38 -2.86 -4.26
C SER A 130 18.52 -2.27 -3.42
N SER A 131 18.28 -2.03 -2.12
CA SER A 131 19.33 -1.58 -1.19
C SER A 131 20.42 -2.62 -0.97
N THR A 132 20.13 -3.90 -1.26
CA THR A 132 21.08 -5.00 -1.30
C THR A 132 21.03 -5.69 -2.66
N ASP A 133 22.18 -6.17 -3.13
CA ASP A 133 22.23 -7.03 -4.32
C ASP A 133 22.15 -8.50 -3.88
N PRO A 134 21.02 -9.18 -4.12
CA PRO A 134 20.81 -10.55 -3.64
C PRO A 134 21.67 -11.59 -4.35
N VAL A 135 22.26 -11.25 -5.51
CA VAL A 135 23.13 -12.16 -6.27
C VAL A 135 24.62 -11.85 -6.14
N THR A 136 24.98 -10.89 -5.28
CA THR A 136 26.40 -10.53 -5.06
C THR A 136 27.22 -11.77 -4.68
N GLY A 137 28.28 -12.02 -5.46
CA GLY A 137 29.22 -13.11 -5.24
C GLY A 137 28.76 -14.47 -5.75
N LEU A 138 27.57 -14.58 -6.33
CA LEU A 138 27.11 -15.80 -6.98
C LEU A 138 27.69 -15.93 -8.39
N THR A 139 27.99 -17.16 -8.79
CA THR A 139 28.47 -17.48 -10.13
C THR A 139 27.73 -18.69 -10.69
N SER A 140 27.43 -18.69 -12.00
CA SER A 140 26.99 -19.88 -12.72
C SER A 140 28.06 -20.26 -13.75
N HIS A 141 28.53 -21.51 -13.69
CA HIS A 141 29.67 -22.00 -14.48
C HIS A 141 30.96 -21.15 -14.35
N GLY A 142 31.15 -20.49 -13.20
CA GLY A 142 32.30 -19.62 -12.94
C GLY A 142 32.14 -18.18 -13.43
N GLU A 143 31.05 -17.87 -14.13
CA GLU A 143 30.70 -16.51 -14.56
C GLU A 143 29.77 -15.85 -13.55
N ALA A 144 30.00 -14.56 -13.27
CA ALA A 144 29.20 -13.83 -12.29
C ALA A 144 27.73 -13.70 -12.72
N ILE A 145 26.83 -13.84 -11.76
CA ILE A 145 25.39 -13.64 -12.00
C ILE A 145 25.08 -12.14 -11.95
N VAL A 146 24.33 -11.67 -12.94
CA VAL A 146 23.78 -10.33 -13.03
C VAL A 146 22.26 -10.42 -12.95
N LEU A 147 21.66 -9.74 -11.98
CA LEU A 147 20.22 -9.63 -11.84
C LEU A 147 19.73 -8.31 -12.46
N VAL A 148 18.75 -8.39 -13.36
CA VAL A 148 18.14 -7.22 -13.99
C VAL A 148 16.66 -7.17 -13.65
N GLU A 149 16.23 -6.05 -13.06
CA GLU A 149 14.81 -5.75 -12.82
C GLU A 149 14.17 -5.12 -14.07
N THR A 150 12.95 -5.53 -14.38
CA THR A 150 12.08 -4.93 -15.38
C THR A 150 10.71 -4.67 -14.78
N ALA A 151 10.28 -3.40 -14.77
CA ALA A 151 8.91 -3.02 -14.43
C ALA A 151 7.97 -3.31 -15.61
N ASN A 152 6.89 -4.04 -15.34
CA ASN A 152 5.90 -4.43 -16.35
C ASN A 152 4.73 -3.44 -16.40
N ALA A 153 4.00 -3.44 -17.53
CA ALA A 153 2.87 -2.53 -17.74
C ALA A 153 1.67 -2.79 -16.82
N ASP A 154 1.58 -3.98 -16.23
CA ASP A 154 0.54 -4.39 -15.27
C ASP A 154 0.90 -4.06 -13.81
N GLY A 155 2.06 -3.45 -13.58
CA GLY A 155 2.56 -3.10 -12.24
C GLY A 155 3.36 -4.21 -11.54
N SER A 156 3.49 -5.39 -12.16
CA SER A 156 4.39 -6.44 -11.66
C SER A 156 5.86 -6.12 -11.98
N PHE A 157 6.78 -6.82 -11.31
CA PHE A 157 8.22 -6.73 -11.57
C PHE A 157 8.80 -8.10 -11.94
N THR A 158 9.61 -8.13 -13.01
CA THR A 158 10.36 -9.32 -13.43
C THR A 158 11.84 -9.11 -13.15
N TYR A 159 12.47 -10.07 -12.46
CA TYR A 159 13.90 -10.09 -12.20
C TYR A 159 14.52 -11.25 -12.97
N SER A 160 15.38 -10.94 -13.94
CA SER A 160 16.07 -11.95 -14.75
C SER A 160 17.54 -12.03 -14.34
N ALA A 161 17.94 -13.19 -13.83
CA ALA A 161 19.32 -13.49 -13.51
C ALA A 161 20.02 -14.12 -14.72
N THR A 162 21.16 -13.58 -15.11
CA THR A 162 21.96 -14.08 -16.22
C THR A 162 23.43 -14.25 -15.85
N ALA A 163 24.11 -15.22 -16.45
CA ALA A 163 25.56 -15.39 -16.39
C ALA A 163 26.10 -15.46 -17.82
N ASP A 164 26.99 -14.53 -18.18
CA ASP A 164 27.47 -14.33 -19.56
C ASP A 164 26.34 -14.23 -20.60
N GLY A 165 25.22 -13.60 -20.22
CA GLY A 165 24.03 -13.44 -21.07
C GLY A 165 23.12 -14.68 -21.17
N ASN A 166 23.48 -15.79 -20.52
CA ASN A 166 22.63 -16.98 -20.46
C ASN A 166 21.71 -16.90 -19.23
N PRO A 167 20.42 -17.27 -19.34
CA PRO A 167 19.49 -17.24 -18.22
C PRO A 167 19.90 -18.26 -17.14
N VAL A 168 19.79 -17.85 -15.87
CA VAL A 168 20.02 -18.69 -14.69
C VAL A 168 18.71 -18.95 -13.96
N PHE A 169 17.99 -17.89 -13.61
CA PHE A 169 16.64 -17.97 -13.02
C PHE A 169 15.85 -16.70 -13.33
N THR A 170 14.53 -16.79 -13.14
CA THR A 170 13.61 -15.66 -13.20
C THR A 170 12.74 -15.62 -11.94
N LEU A 171 12.57 -14.43 -11.37
CA LEU A 171 11.57 -14.16 -10.34
C LEU A 171 10.55 -13.17 -10.88
N VAL A 172 9.27 -13.47 -10.76
CA VAL A 172 8.16 -12.55 -11.06
C VAL A 172 7.45 -12.23 -9.77
N VAL A 173 7.29 -10.94 -9.45
CA VAL A 173 6.54 -10.47 -8.29
C VAL A 173 5.31 -9.70 -8.78
N ASN A 174 4.12 -10.21 -8.45
CA ASN A 174 2.85 -9.66 -8.88
C ASN A 174 2.34 -8.57 -7.92
N VAL A 175 1.41 -7.74 -8.41
CA VAL A 175 0.81 -6.65 -7.63
C VAL A 175 0.02 -7.11 -6.41
N ASP A 176 -0.46 -8.35 -6.40
CA ASP A 176 -1.18 -8.95 -5.27
C ASP A 176 -0.24 -9.60 -4.24
N GLY A 177 1.07 -9.52 -4.45
CA GLY A 177 2.10 -10.10 -3.58
C GLY A 177 2.37 -11.57 -3.83
N SER A 178 1.69 -12.20 -4.79
CA SER A 178 2.10 -13.52 -5.27
C SER A 178 3.40 -13.40 -6.05
N TYR A 179 4.24 -14.43 -5.99
CA TYR A 179 5.47 -14.47 -6.75
C TYR A 179 5.74 -15.88 -7.27
N ASN A 180 6.49 -15.93 -8.37
CA ASN A 180 6.91 -17.17 -9.02
C ASN A 180 8.41 -17.12 -9.29
N PHE A 181 9.13 -18.13 -8.82
CA PHE A 181 10.54 -18.36 -9.10
C PHE A 181 10.69 -19.55 -10.04
N THR A 182 11.46 -19.40 -11.12
CA THR A 182 11.67 -20.41 -12.19
C THR A 182 13.10 -20.41 -12.71
#